data_AF-A0A239WZP1-F1
#
_entry.id   AF-A0A239WZP1-F1
#
_cell.length_a   1.000
_cell.length_b   1.000
_cell.length_c   1.000
_cell.angle_alpha   90.00
_cell.angle_beta   90.00
_cell.angle_gamma   90.00
#
_symmetry.space_group_name_H-M   'P 1'
#
loop_
_entity.id
_entity.type
_entity.pdbx_description
1 polymer ?
#
loop_
_entity_poly.entity_id
_entity_poly.type
_entity_poly.pdbx_seq_one_letter_code
_entity_poly.pdbx_strand_id
1 'polypeptide(L)'
;MPATAFPDARAITALAPDTMFTRPGSGGVTCIDSTESTNTDMAEFVKVGGTLPRMLVASHQDSGRGRFDRRWQDVPGTAVAMSALVPADRPAEDWGWLSLICGLAMVETIEEVTGATRDRVTLKWPNDVLLDQGSTCMSALPDNPAPSVIQRDGSAQEMAQQGDPVLQDDPTLKRKSCGDAGHDDADRCASLNPGVGEDTEHRRVDADGSRQDLPRTHQCGDSVGTAYAGAAKHTAGSGDVGTTSTRNGDTGHGGKVCGILCERVEGPAGTHAILGIGLNVSMDSSELPVPTATSLRLCGLCEDKNLLIATLLRRLDDHVTDWLRTGNVRQAYRDRCDTVGQQVRLTFDTELIGGGDTVLDGIGVDVDDTGAIIVATPEGRKAFAAGDVTHLRPR
;
A
#
# COMPACT_ATOMS: atom_id res chain seq x y z
N MET A 1 5.43 12.05 -24.07
CA MET A 1 5.91 12.23 -22.68
C MET A 1 7.14 11.36 -22.51
N PRO A 2 8.27 11.85 -21.97
CA PRO A 2 9.40 10.97 -21.71
C PRO A 2 8.98 9.94 -20.64
N ALA A 3 9.57 8.74 -20.70
CA ALA A 3 9.37 7.69 -19.71
C ALA A 3 9.43 8.29 -18.30
N THR A 4 8.42 8.01 -17.47
CA THR A 4 8.31 8.55 -16.10
C THR A 4 9.63 8.39 -15.37
N ALA A 5 10.10 9.47 -14.73
CA ALA A 5 11.36 9.47 -14.00
C ALA A 5 11.38 8.33 -12.96
N PHE A 6 12.57 7.75 -12.79
CA PHE A 6 12.85 6.81 -11.70
C PHE A 6 12.47 7.46 -10.35
N PRO A 7 11.83 6.72 -9.42
CA PRO A 7 11.52 7.25 -8.08
C PRO A 7 12.78 7.76 -7.38
N ASP A 8 12.72 8.98 -6.84
CA ASP A 8 13.83 9.62 -6.16
C ASP A 8 13.54 9.71 -4.65
N ALA A 9 14.34 8.97 -3.86
CA ALA A 9 14.18 8.91 -2.41
C ALA A 9 14.27 10.28 -1.72
N ARG A 10 15.10 11.21 -2.21
CA ARG A 10 15.22 12.56 -1.66
C ARG A 10 13.98 13.39 -1.98
N ALA A 11 13.49 13.31 -3.21
CA ALA A 11 12.26 13.99 -3.61
C ALA A 11 11.05 13.49 -2.81
N ILE A 12 10.92 12.16 -2.67
CA ILE A 12 9.85 11.52 -1.89
C ILE A 12 9.92 11.97 -0.42
N THR A 13 11.11 11.93 0.18
CA THR A 13 11.31 12.35 1.59
C THR A 13 10.97 13.81 1.80
N ALA A 14 11.32 14.70 0.86
CA ALA A 14 10.99 16.11 0.92
C ALA A 14 9.48 16.39 0.78
N LEU A 15 8.76 15.55 0.02
CA LEU A 15 7.30 15.65 -0.16
C LEU A 15 6.50 15.04 1.00
N ALA A 16 7.11 14.14 1.77
CA ALA A 16 6.49 13.50 2.94
C ALA A 16 7.44 13.58 4.16
N PRO A 17 7.72 14.78 4.68
CA PRO A 17 8.54 14.91 5.88
C PRO A 17 7.81 14.35 7.11
N ASP A 18 8.57 13.93 8.11
CA ASP A 18 8.10 13.59 9.46
C ASP A 18 7.09 12.42 9.60
N THR A 19 6.91 11.60 8.56
CA THR A 19 6.18 10.32 8.68
C THR A 19 6.99 9.32 9.51
N MET A 20 6.38 8.24 9.98
CA MET A 20 7.08 7.11 10.59
C MET A 20 8.23 6.55 9.74
N PHE A 21 8.18 6.73 8.42
CA PHE A 21 9.21 6.28 7.48
C PHE A 21 10.29 7.32 7.20
N THR A 22 10.04 8.61 7.43
CA THR A 22 10.93 9.71 6.99
C THR A 22 11.43 10.62 8.12
N ARG A 23 10.82 10.55 9.31
CA ARG A 23 11.26 11.29 10.50
C ARG A 23 12.66 10.84 10.97
N PRO A 24 13.42 11.71 11.67
CA PRO A 24 14.69 11.30 12.28
C PRO A 24 14.54 10.05 13.14
N GLY A 25 15.42 9.07 12.93
CA GLY A 25 15.38 7.77 13.62
C GLY A 25 14.56 6.68 12.92
N SER A 26 13.90 6.97 11.80
CA SER A 26 13.34 5.93 10.91
C SER A 26 14.44 5.27 10.07
N GLY A 27 14.08 4.20 9.35
CA GLY A 27 14.95 3.58 8.36
C GLY A 27 14.91 4.26 6.97
N GLY A 28 14.12 5.33 6.79
CA GLY A 28 14.07 6.13 5.56
C GLY A 28 13.34 5.50 4.39
N VAL A 29 13.46 6.16 3.23
CA VAL A 29 13.04 5.66 1.92
C VAL A 29 14.29 5.26 1.12
N THR A 30 14.29 4.06 0.57
CA THR A 30 15.34 3.56 -0.34
C THR A 30 14.72 3.27 -1.70
N CYS A 31 15.28 3.82 -2.77
CA CYS A 31 14.87 3.54 -4.14
C CYS A 31 15.97 2.76 -4.87
N ILE A 32 15.62 1.65 -5.50
CA ILE A 32 16.52 0.79 -6.29
C ILE A 32 15.96 0.53 -7.69
N ASP A 33 16.83 0.28 -8.66
CA ASP A 33 16.43 0.04 -10.05
C ASP A 33 15.60 -1.24 -10.19
N SER A 34 16.15 -2.35 -9.68
CA SER A 34 15.52 -3.66 -9.75
C SER A 34 15.90 -4.54 -8.56
N THR A 35 15.08 -5.56 -8.31
CA THR A 35 15.32 -6.64 -7.35
C THR A 35 14.55 -7.90 -7.77
N GLU A 36 14.87 -9.05 -7.19
CA GLU A 36 13.98 -10.21 -7.30
C GLU A 36 12.64 -9.92 -6.62
N SER A 37 12.66 -9.42 -5.37
CA SER A 37 11.46 -8.98 -4.69
C SER A 37 11.72 -8.03 -3.53
N THR A 38 11.02 -6.89 -3.51
CA THR A 38 11.12 -5.91 -2.41
C THR A 38 10.70 -6.51 -1.07
N ASN A 39 9.70 -7.41 -1.05
CA ASN A 39 9.30 -8.09 0.18
C ASN A 39 10.36 -9.08 0.66
N THR A 40 11.05 -9.76 -0.27
CA THR A 40 12.16 -10.66 0.09
C THR A 40 13.31 -9.86 0.69
N ASP A 41 13.69 -8.75 0.06
CA ASP A 41 14.77 -7.87 0.56
C ASP A 41 14.45 -7.31 1.94
N MET A 42 13.20 -6.90 2.16
CA MET A 42 12.75 -6.41 3.46
C MET A 42 12.70 -7.54 4.50
N ALA A 43 12.35 -8.77 4.10
CA ALA A 43 12.40 -9.93 4.98
C ALA A 43 13.83 -10.27 5.41
N GLU A 44 14.79 -10.19 4.49
CA GLU A 44 16.21 -10.37 4.82
C GLU A 44 16.71 -9.28 5.79
N PHE A 45 16.32 -8.03 5.57
CA PHE A 45 16.60 -6.94 6.53
C PHE A 45 16.08 -7.27 7.95
N VAL A 46 14.86 -7.78 8.07
CA VAL A 46 14.28 -8.21 9.36
C VAL A 46 15.05 -9.39 9.97
N LYS A 47 15.38 -10.41 9.17
CA LYS A 47 16.09 -11.61 9.63
C LYS A 47 17.47 -11.31 10.19
N VAL A 48 18.15 -10.27 9.68
CA VAL A 48 19.46 -9.83 10.22
C VAL A 48 19.33 -8.83 11.38
N GLY A 49 18.12 -8.58 11.88
CA GLY A 49 17.87 -7.75 13.07
C GLY A 49 17.40 -6.32 12.80
N GLY A 50 17.06 -5.99 11.55
CA GLY A 50 16.49 -4.70 11.19
C GLY A 50 15.06 -4.54 11.70
N THR A 51 14.78 -3.44 12.40
CA THR A 51 13.47 -3.19 13.05
C THR A 51 12.87 -1.81 12.74
N LEU A 52 13.68 -0.88 12.22
CA LEU A 52 13.23 0.50 12.02
C LEU A 52 12.20 0.59 10.87
N PRO A 53 11.07 1.29 11.06
CA PRO A 53 10.11 1.50 9.99
C PRO A 53 10.76 2.16 8.77
N ARG A 54 10.51 1.60 7.58
CA ARG A 54 11.12 2.07 6.32
C ARG A 54 10.31 1.68 5.10
N MET A 55 10.59 2.36 3.99
CA MET A 55 10.06 2.07 2.67
C MET A 55 11.17 1.68 1.70
N LEU A 56 11.09 0.49 1.11
CA LEU A 56 11.89 0.09 -0.04
C LEU A 56 11.04 0.23 -1.31
N VAL A 57 11.57 0.88 -2.33
CA VAL A 57 10.92 1.08 -3.63
C VAL A 57 11.81 0.51 -4.73
N ALA A 58 11.26 -0.33 -5.60
CA ALA A 58 11.92 -0.81 -6.81
C ALA A 58 11.14 -0.40 -8.06
N SER A 59 11.84 -0.04 -9.13
CA SER A 59 11.22 0.24 -10.43
C SER A 59 10.93 -1.01 -11.26
N HIS A 60 11.43 -2.17 -10.83
CA HIS A 60 11.20 -3.46 -11.46
C HIS A 60 11.38 -4.61 -10.46
N GLN A 61 10.58 -5.68 -10.59
CA GLN A 61 10.80 -6.95 -9.91
C GLN A 61 10.92 -8.13 -10.89
N ASP A 62 12.03 -8.87 -10.81
CA ASP A 62 12.23 -10.08 -11.63
C ASP A 62 11.35 -11.26 -11.18
N SER A 63 11.08 -11.36 -9.89
CA SER A 63 10.30 -12.44 -9.26
C SER A 63 9.31 -11.90 -8.23
N GLY A 64 8.54 -10.89 -8.66
CA GLY A 64 7.48 -10.31 -7.85
C GLY A 64 6.47 -11.33 -7.35
N ARG A 65 6.04 -11.16 -6.09
CA ARG A 65 5.14 -12.10 -5.41
C ARG A 65 3.75 -11.50 -5.22
N GLY A 66 2.75 -12.34 -5.39
CA GLY A 66 1.36 -12.12 -5.02
C GLY A 66 0.87 -13.21 -4.06
N ARG A 67 -0.41 -13.15 -3.70
CA ARG A 67 -1.04 -14.16 -2.82
C ARG A 67 -1.25 -15.49 -3.55
N PHE A 68 -1.23 -16.60 -2.81
CA PHE A 68 -1.48 -17.97 -3.30
C PHE A 68 -0.52 -18.35 -4.44
N ASP A 69 0.79 -18.17 -4.23
CA ASP A 69 1.87 -18.43 -5.18
C ASP A 69 1.79 -17.74 -6.55
N ARG A 70 0.87 -16.77 -6.70
CA ARG A 70 0.80 -15.95 -7.90
C ARG A 70 2.01 -15.03 -7.97
N ARG A 71 2.42 -14.71 -9.19
CA ARG A 71 3.46 -13.71 -9.43
C ARG A 71 2.84 -12.33 -9.62
N TRP A 72 3.49 -11.32 -9.04
CA TRP A 72 3.35 -9.94 -9.47
C TRP A 72 4.32 -9.71 -10.63
N GLN A 73 3.83 -9.10 -11.71
CA GLN A 73 4.60 -8.88 -12.93
C GLN A 73 4.52 -7.40 -13.29
N ASP A 74 5.65 -6.84 -13.72
CA ASP A 74 5.73 -5.49 -14.22
C ASP A 74 6.68 -5.37 -15.42
N VAL A 75 6.57 -4.22 -16.10
CA VAL A 75 7.55 -3.79 -17.11
C VAL A 75 8.42 -2.70 -16.48
N PRO A 76 9.77 -2.79 -16.58
CA PRO A 76 10.67 -1.84 -15.96
C PRO A 76 10.28 -0.38 -16.21
N GLY A 77 10.14 0.39 -15.13
CA GLY A 77 9.82 1.80 -15.22
C GLY A 77 8.35 2.11 -15.56
N THR A 78 7.46 1.13 -15.69
CA THR A 78 6.01 1.36 -15.89
C THR A 78 5.18 1.16 -14.62
N ALA A 79 5.73 0.46 -13.64
CA ALA A 79 5.15 0.25 -12.32
C ALA A 79 6.04 0.83 -11.23
N VAL A 80 5.55 0.74 -10.00
CA VAL A 80 6.39 0.82 -8.80
C VAL A 80 6.05 -0.33 -7.87
N ALA A 81 7.09 -1.04 -7.45
CA ALA A 81 7.04 -2.05 -6.40
C ALA A 81 7.53 -1.44 -5.10
N MET A 82 6.81 -1.65 -4.02
CA MET A 82 7.10 -1.05 -2.73
C MET A 82 6.98 -2.08 -1.62
N SER A 83 7.82 -1.98 -0.60
CA SER A 83 7.69 -2.75 0.64
C SER A 83 7.88 -1.82 1.84
N ALA A 84 6.84 -1.73 2.67
CA ALA A 84 6.90 -0.98 3.92
C ALA A 84 7.08 -1.94 5.10
N LEU A 85 8.10 -1.68 5.92
CA LEU A 85 8.20 -2.26 7.25
C LEU A 85 7.46 -1.33 8.22
N VAL A 86 6.40 -1.83 8.84
CA VAL A 86 5.56 -1.08 9.78
C VAL A 86 5.72 -1.62 11.21
N PRO A 87 5.49 -0.79 12.25
CA PRO A 87 5.46 -1.23 13.63
C PRO A 87 4.45 -2.35 13.84
N ALA A 88 4.85 -3.30 14.67
CA ALA A 88 4.13 -4.53 14.96
C ALA A 88 3.56 -4.50 16.40
N ASP A 89 3.15 -3.32 16.88
CA ASP A 89 2.85 -3.06 18.30
C ASP A 89 1.47 -3.58 18.75
N ARG A 90 0.73 -4.25 17.85
CA ARG A 90 -0.54 -4.94 18.14
C ARG A 90 -0.38 -6.45 18.03
N PRO A 91 -1.23 -7.24 18.73
CA PRO A 91 -1.24 -8.70 18.59
C PRO A 91 -1.38 -9.16 17.12
N ALA A 92 -0.72 -10.26 16.78
CA ALA A 92 -0.68 -10.77 15.41
C ALA A 92 -2.05 -11.14 14.83
N GLU A 93 -3.04 -11.44 15.68
CA GLU A 93 -4.44 -11.65 15.28
C GLU A 93 -5.10 -10.42 14.65
N ASP A 94 -4.62 -9.21 14.96
CA ASP A 94 -5.16 -7.98 14.40
C ASP A 94 -4.53 -7.66 13.02
N TRP A 95 -3.44 -8.33 12.64
CA TRP A 95 -2.64 -7.94 11.47
C TRP A 95 -3.34 -8.16 10.14
N GLY A 96 -4.49 -8.85 10.13
CA GLY A 96 -5.39 -8.89 8.98
C GLY A 96 -5.78 -7.49 8.50
N TRP A 97 -5.81 -6.49 9.39
CA TRP A 97 -6.08 -5.10 9.05
C TRP A 97 -4.97 -4.40 8.27
N LEU A 98 -3.70 -4.83 8.35
CA LEU A 98 -2.60 -4.12 7.72
C LEU A 98 -2.75 -4.05 6.19
N SER A 99 -3.18 -5.14 5.55
CA SER A 99 -3.49 -5.16 4.11
C SER A 99 -4.66 -4.22 3.77
N LEU A 100 -5.68 -4.19 4.63
CA LEU A 100 -6.88 -3.38 4.43
C LEU A 100 -6.58 -1.87 4.57
N ILE A 101 -5.79 -1.51 5.59
CA ILE A 101 -5.26 -0.17 5.83
C ILE A 101 -4.43 0.30 4.63
N CYS A 102 -3.55 -0.58 4.12
CA CYS A 102 -2.74 -0.26 2.96
C CYS A 102 -3.60 0.01 1.72
N GLY A 103 -4.68 -0.76 1.54
CA GLY A 103 -5.65 -0.52 0.48
C GLY A 103 -6.30 0.85 0.63
N LEU A 104 -6.85 1.13 1.81
CA LEU A 104 -7.49 2.41 2.12
C LEU A 104 -6.55 3.60 1.85
N ALA A 105 -5.31 3.50 2.33
CA ALA A 105 -4.28 4.51 2.10
C ALA A 105 -3.98 4.72 0.60
N MET A 106 -3.93 3.63 -0.18
CA MET A 106 -3.70 3.71 -1.64
C MET A 106 -4.87 4.33 -2.39
N VAL A 107 -6.11 4.03 -1.99
CA VAL A 107 -7.30 4.65 -2.58
C VAL A 107 -7.29 6.17 -2.37
N GLU A 108 -7.08 6.61 -1.13
CA GLU A 108 -6.99 8.04 -0.81
C GLU A 108 -5.81 8.71 -1.51
N THR A 109 -4.70 7.98 -1.68
CA THR A 109 -3.53 8.45 -2.43
C THR A 109 -3.86 8.72 -3.88
N ILE A 110 -4.51 7.77 -4.57
CA ILE A 110 -4.88 7.93 -5.98
C ILE A 110 -5.86 9.09 -6.12
N GLU A 111 -6.86 9.21 -5.25
CA GLU A 111 -7.80 10.34 -5.27
C GLU A 111 -7.11 11.68 -5.10
N GLU A 112 -6.25 11.82 -4.09
CA GLU A 112 -5.56 13.09 -3.78
C GLU A 112 -4.62 13.51 -4.90
N VAL A 113 -3.83 12.57 -5.45
CA VAL A 113 -2.81 12.90 -6.46
C VAL A 113 -3.43 13.11 -7.85
N THR A 114 -4.49 12.37 -8.18
CA THR A 114 -5.04 12.37 -9.55
C THR A 114 -6.32 13.18 -9.70
N GLY A 115 -6.99 13.53 -8.59
CA GLY A 115 -8.32 14.12 -8.60
C GLY A 115 -9.43 13.15 -9.02
N ALA A 116 -9.15 11.84 -9.08
CA ALA A 116 -10.15 10.82 -9.36
C ALA A 116 -11.29 10.89 -8.33
N THR A 117 -12.52 10.74 -8.79
CA THR A 117 -13.69 10.73 -7.92
C THR A 117 -13.80 9.41 -7.17
N ARG A 118 -14.48 9.46 -6.03
CA ARG A 118 -14.60 8.33 -5.08
C ARG A 118 -15.21 7.06 -5.68
N ASP A 119 -16.07 7.22 -6.67
CA ASP A 119 -16.73 6.13 -7.42
C ASP A 119 -15.81 5.46 -8.44
N ARG A 120 -14.70 6.10 -8.83
CA ARG A 120 -13.74 5.55 -9.80
C ARG A 120 -12.65 4.69 -9.17
N VAL A 121 -12.36 4.90 -7.89
CA VAL A 121 -11.29 4.19 -7.16
C VAL A 121 -11.92 3.41 -6.03
N THR A 122 -11.80 2.08 -6.01
CA THR A 122 -12.50 1.28 -5.01
C THR A 122 -11.64 0.16 -4.43
N LEU A 123 -11.99 -0.27 -3.21
CA LEU A 123 -11.35 -1.40 -2.56
C LEU A 123 -12.11 -2.68 -2.85
N LYS A 124 -11.37 -3.70 -3.25
CA LYS A 124 -11.86 -5.07 -3.29
C LYS A 124 -11.09 -5.88 -2.25
N TRP A 125 -11.81 -6.32 -1.23
CA TRP A 125 -11.25 -7.14 -0.17
C TRP A 125 -10.58 -8.39 -0.75
N PRO A 126 -9.43 -8.82 -0.20
CA PRO A 126 -8.70 -8.19 0.91
C PRO A 126 -7.55 -7.26 0.47
N ASN A 127 -7.23 -7.18 -0.83
CA ASN A 127 -5.91 -6.70 -1.23
C ASN A 127 -5.81 -6.09 -2.63
N ASP A 128 -6.96 -5.78 -3.25
CA ASP A 128 -7.00 -5.20 -4.59
C ASP A 128 -7.55 -3.76 -4.52
N VAL A 129 -6.87 -2.83 -5.19
CA VAL A 129 -7.44 -1.51 -5.54
C VAL A 129 -7.84 -1.55 -7.00
N LEU A 130 -9.07 -1.17 -7.28
CA LEU A 130 -9.65 -1.15 -8.61
C LEU A 130 -9.81 0.29 -9.11
N LEU A 131 -9.68 0.46 -10.42
CA LEU A 131 -9.94 1.70 -11.13
C LEU A 131 -10.90 1.50 -12.28
N ASP A 132 -11.95 2.31 -12.31
CA ASP A 132 -12.79 2.44 -13.49
C ASP A 132 -12.09 3.32 -14.54
N GLN A 133 -11.86 2.74 -15.72
CA GLN A 133 -11.35 3.46 -16.90
C GLN A 133 -12.34 4.51 -17.40
N GLY A 134 -13.58 4.49 -16.91
CA GLY A 134 -14.67 5.35 -17.35
C GLY A 134 -15.14 4.94 -18.75
N SER A 135 -16.34 5.40 -19.12
CA SER A 135 -16.69 5.41 -20.54
C SER A 135 -15.82 6.46 -21.21
N THR A 136 -14.87 6.05 -22.04
CA THR A 136 -14.09 6.95 -22.89
C THR A 136 -15.05 7.72 -23.80
N CYS A 137 -15.46 8.92 -23.40
CA CYS A 137 -15.78 9.93 -24.39
C CYS A 137 -14.45 10.28 -25.04
N MET A 138 -14.23 9.76 -26.25
CA MET A 138 -13.20 10.26 -27.16
C MET A 138 -13.53 11.70 -27.55
N SER A 139 -13.45 12.63 -26.61
CA SER A 139 -13.27 14.04 -26.92
C SER A 139 -11.84 14.37 -26.53
N ALA A 140 -11.06 14.72 -27.55
CA ALA A 140 -9.65 15.08 -27.49
C ALA A 140 -9.25 15.76 -26.18
N LEU A 141 -8.16 15.29 -25.59
CA LEU A 141 -7.40 16.07 -24.62
C LEU A 141 -7.20 17.47 -25.22
N PRO A 142 -7.59 18.56 -24.55
CA PRO A 142 -7.23 19.88 -25.01
C PRO A 142 -5.71 19.99 -24.96
N ASP A 143 -5.09 20.27 -26.12
CA ASP A 143 -3.68 20.62 -26.22
C ASP A 143 -3.39 21.76 -25.25
N ASN A 144 -2.68 21.47 -24.16
CA ASN A 144 -2.20 22.52 -23.27
C ASN A 144 -0.93 23.12 -23.91
N PRO A 145 -0.91 24.41 -24.28
CA PRO A 145 0.32 25.02 -24.79
C PRO A 145 1.36 25.07 -23.67
N ALA A 146 2.61 24.72 -24.00
CA ALA A 146 3.75 24.81 -23.11
C ALA A 146 3.82 26.22 -22.44
N PRO A 147 4.25 26.32 -21.17
CA PRO A 147 4.36 27.61 -20.51
C PRO A 147 5.33 28.51 -21.28
N SER A 148 4.85 29.69 -21.67
CA SER A 148 5.64 30.72 -22.33
C SER A 148 6.80 31.13 -21.43
N VAL A 149 8.02 31.00 -21.97
CA VAL A 149 9.25 31.56 -21.41
C VAL A 149 9.05 33.07 -21.23
N ILE A 150 8.93 33.52 -19.99
CA ILE A 150 9.12 34.93 -19.66
C ILE A 150 10.62 35.21 -19.84
N GLN A 151 10.97 35.89 -20.93
CA GLN A 151 12.29 36.49 -21.06
C GLN A 151 12.44 37.54 -19.96
N ARG A 152 13.31 37.27 -18.99
CA ARG A 152 13.85 38.31 -18.11
C ARG A 152 15.09 38.86 -18.79
N ASP A 153 15.01 40.14 -19.15
CA ASP A 153 16.14 40.92 -19.59
C ASP A 153 17.28 40.85 -18.57
N GLY A 154 18.48 40.67 -19.09
CA GLY A 154 19.69 40.51 -18.30
C GLY A 154 20.19 41.81 -17.69
N SER A 155 20.86 41.67 -16.56
CA SER A 155 22.10 42.40 -16.27
C SER A 155 22.94 41.53 -15.33
N ALA A 156 23.99 40.93 -15.90
CA ALA A 156 25.04 40.26 -15.14
C ALA A 156 25.95 41.31 -14.51
N GLN A 157 26.37 41.10 -13.25
CA GLN A 157 27.72 41.44 -12.80
C GLN A 157 28.10 40.72 -11.49
N GLU A 158 29.12 39.89 -11.63
CA GLU A 158 30.23 39.62 -10.69
C GLU A 158 29.93 39.08 -9.27
N MET A 159 30.33 37.83 -9.02
CA MET A 159 31.56 37.51 -8.26
C MET A 159 31.74 35.99 -8.17
N ALA A 160 32.75 35.47 -8.85
CA ALA A 160 33.31 34.14 -8.62
C ALA A 160 34.41 34.26 -7.57
N GLN A 161 34.45 33.34 -6.59
CA GLN A 161 35.65 32.64 -6.10
C GLN A 161 35.37 31.92 -4.77
N GLN A 162 36.07 30.78 -4.58
CA GLN A 162 36.10 29.86 -3.43
C GLN A 162 34.98 28.79 -3.49
N GLY A 163 35.21 27.51 -3.72
CA GLY A 163 36.40 26.65 -3.55
C GLY A 163 35.94 25.40 -2.79
N ASP A 164 35.66 24.31 -3.51
CA ASP A 164 35.24 23.02 -2.96
C ASP A 164 36.30 22.38 -2.05
N PRO A 165 35.88 21.57 -1.07
CA PRO A 165 36.60 20.36 -0.73
C PRO A 165 35.82 19.10 -1.13
N VAL A 166 36.45 18.37 -2.04
CA VAL A 166 36.26 16.97 -2.40
C VAL A 166 36.19 16.10 -1.14
N LEU A 167 35.11 15.31 -0.98
CA LEU A 167 35.07 14.18 -0.05
C LEU A 167 35.17 12.87 -0.83
N GLN A 168 36.06 12.03 -0.32
CA GLN A 168 36.66 10.85 -0.93
C GLN A 168 35.68 9.68 -1.05
N ASP A 169 35.87 8.90 -2.12
CA ASP A 169 35.21 7.62 -2.39
C ASP A 169 35.48 6.60 -1.27
N ASP A 170 34.41 6.01 -0.72
CA ASP A 170 34.45 4.83 0.15
C ASP A 170 34.50 3.54 -0.71
N PRO A 171 35.56 2.73 -0.63
CA PRO A 171 35.72 1.56 -1.48
C PRO A 171 35.19 0.29 -0.80
N THR A 172 33.88 0.20 -0.55
CA THR A 172 33.26 -1.05 -0.05
C THR A 172 31.92 -1.38 -0.72
N LEU A 173 31.90 -1.53 -2.06
CA LEU A 173 30.87 -2.30 -2.77
C LEU A 173 31.41 -2.74 -4.14
N LYS A 174 32.35 -3.71 -4.13
CA LYS A 174 32.72 -4.42 -5.35
C LYS A 174 31.68 -5.50 -5.65
N ARG A 175 31.03 -5.34 -6.80
CA ARG A 175 30.27 -6.34 -7.55
C ARG A 175 30.93 -7.72 -7.45
N LYS A 176 30.17 -8.76 -7.10
CA LYS A 176 30.52 -10.15 -7.41
C LYS A 176 29.45 -10.74 -8.32
N SER A 177 29.87 -11.00 -9.55
CA SER A 177 29.19 -11.85 -10.53
C SER A 177 29.40 -13.33 -10.19
N CYS A 178 28.48 -14.18 -10.66
CA CYS A 178 28.49 -15.64 -10.60
C CYS A 178 29.85 -16.33 -10.86
N GLY A 179 30.05 -17.46 -10.16
CA GLY A 179 31.06 -18.47 -10.49
C GLY A 179 31.08 -19.60 -9.45
N ASP A 180 30.70 -20.80 -9.89
CA ASP A 180 30.80 -22.10 -9.22
C ASP A 180 32.20 -22.42 -8.66
N ALA A 181 32.27 -23.11 -7.51
CA ALA A 181 33.14 -24.28 -7.25
C ALA A 181 32.96 -24.79 -5.80
N GLY A 182 33.01 -26.11 -5.63
CA GLY A 182 32.69 -26.83 -4.40
C GLY A 182 33.85 -27.13 -3.43
N HIS A 183 33.47 -27.96 -2.44
CA HIS A 183 34.25 -28.83 -1.53
C HIS A 183 35.00 -28.25 -0.32
N ASP A 184 34.54 -28.74 0.84
CA ASP A 184 35.23 -29.35 1.98
C ASP A 184 36.18 -28.59 2.93
N ASP A 185 35.94 -28.97 4.20
CA ASP A 185 36.83 -29.17 5.34
C ASP A 185 36.77 -28.24 6.56
N ALA A 186 36.68 -28.96 7.69
CA ALA A 186 36.62 -28.54 9.07
C ALA A 186 37.97 -27.98 9.58
N ASP A 187 37.94 -27.14 10.62
CA ASP A 187 38.24 -27.53 12.02
C ASP A 187 38.51 -26.29 12.92
N ARG A 188 38.00 -26.40 14.16
CA ARG A 188 38.55 -25.92 15.45
C ARG A 188 39.03 -24.47 15.65
N CYS A 189 38.40 -23.81 16.63
CA CYS A 189 39.01 -23.53 17.96
C CYS A 189 37.95 -22.96 18.94
N ALA A 190 37.39 -23.77 19.86
CA ALA A 190 37.61 -23.71 21.33
C ALA A 190 38.14 -22.36 21.86
N SER A 191 37.47 -21.63 22.76
CA SER A 191 37.24 -21.92 24.19
C SER A 191 36.82 -20.55 24.81
N LEU A 192 35.93 -20.36 25.80
CA LEU A 192 35.88 -20.84 27.18
C LEU A 192 34.50 -20.45 27.77
N ASN A 193 33.87 -21.38 28.50
CA ASN A 193 32.84 -21.13 29.53
C ASN A 193 33.59 -21.00 30.90
N PRO A 194 33.03 -20.49 32.03
CA PRO A 194 31.84 -21.11 32.66
C PRO A 194 30.96 -20.24 33.62
N GLY A 195 29.84 -20.83 34.08
CA GLY A 195 29.14 -20.56 35.37
C GLY A 195 27.83 -19.77 35.20
N VAL A 196 26.61 -20.31 35.29
CA VAL A 196 25.89 -21.15 36.28
C VAL A 196 25.58 -20.45 37.62
N GLY A 197 24.28 -20.33 37.93
CA GLY A 197 23.67 -20.01 39.23
C GLY A 197 23.20 -18.56 39.36
N GLU A 198 22.02 -18.17 39.84
CA GLU A 198 20.97 -18.86 40.60
C GLU A 198 19.64 -18.09 40.46
N ASP A 199 18.54 -18.81 40.72
CA ASP A 199 17.18 -18.33 40.91
C ASP A 199 17.05 -17.24 42.00
N THR A 200 16.10 -16.33 41.83
CA THR A 200 15.22 -15.91 42.95
C THR A 200 13.96 -15.21 42.44
N GLU A 201 12.82 -15.89 42.61
CA GLU A 201 11.50 -15.29 42.64
C GLU A 201 11.38 -14.28 43.79
N HIS A 202 10.81 -13.11 43.54
CA HIS A 202 10.03 -12.40 44.56
C HIS A 202 8.78 -11.76 43.96
N ARG A 203 7.68 -12.48 44.11
CA ARG A 203 6.30 -11.99 44.07
C ARG A 203 6.08 -11.11 45.32
N ARG A 204 5.62 -9.87 45.14
CA ARG A 204 4.89 -9.12 46.18
C ARG A 204 3.66 -8.48 45.56
N VAL A 205 2.56 -8.67 46.28
CA VAL A 205 1.18 -8.34 45.96
C VAL A 205 0.72 -7.29 46.99
N ASP A 206 0.01 -6.30 46.47
CA ASP A 206 -0.98 -5.34 47.03
C ASP A 206 -0.64 -4.38 48.18
N ALA A 207 -0.95 -3.09 47.95
CA ALA A 207 -2.09 -2.39 48.58
C ALA A 207 -2.11 -0.89 48.20
N ASP A 208 -3.11 -0.40 47.48
CA ASP A 208 -4.20 0.39 48.06
C ASP A 208 -5.33 0.56 47.05
N GLY A 209 -6.55 0.67 47.57
CA GLY A 209 -7.74 0.97 46.81
C GLY A 209 -8.28 2.31 47.26
N SER A 210 -8.65 3.16 46.31
CA SER A 210 -9.78 4.07 46.50
C SER A 210 -10.39 4.46 45.15
N ARG A 211 -11.68 4.10 45.00
CA ARG A 211 -12.59 4.66 44.02
C ARG A 211 -12.93 6.09 44.41
N GLN A 212 -12.93 7.02 43.47
CA GLN A 212 -13.74 8.23 43.54
C GLN A 212 -14.43 8.48 42.21
N ASP A 213 -15.76 8.42 42.26
CA ASP A 213 -16.69 8.88 41.23
C ASP A 213 -17.05 10.36 41.45
N LEU A 214 -17.49 10.99 40.35
CA LEU A 214 -18.30 12.22 40.18
C LEU A 214 -17.56 13.53 39.81
N PRO A 215 -18.19 14.47 39.06
CA PRO A 215 -19.26 14.34 38.05
C PRO A 215 -18.94 15.05 36.70
N ARG A 216 -19.77 14.75 35.70
CA ARG A 216 -19.84 15.42 34.38
C ARG A 216 -20.07 16.92 34.50
N THR A 217 -19.35 17.71 33.72
CA THR A 217 -19.83 19.01 33.22
C THR A 217 -19.62 19.10 31.71
N HIS A 218 -20.72 19.37 31.01
CA HIS A 218 -20.74 19.79 29.62
C HIS A 218 -20.18 21.21 29.52
N GLN A 219 -19.29 21.46 28.57
CA GLN A 219 -19.22 22.77 27.94
C GLN A 219 -18.82 22.65 26.48
N CYS A 220 -19.81 22.97 25.65
CA CYS A 220 -19.72 23.23 24.23
C CYS A 220 -18.96 24.56 24.03
N GLY A 221 -17.96 24.57 23.17
CA GLY A 221 -17.23 25.77 22.76
C GLY A 221 -17.30 25.91 21.26
N ASP A 222 -18.19 26.79 20.81
CA ASP A 222 -18.34 27.24 19.44
C ASP A 222 -17.03 27.82 18.88
N SER A 223 -16.70 27.48 17.64
CA SER A 223 -15.92 28.37 16.77
C SER A 223 -16.29 28.17 15.30
N VAL A 224 -17.26 29.01 14.89
CA VAL A 224 -17.37 29.78 13.64
C VAL A 224 -16.78 29.14 12.37
N GLY A 225 -17.68 28.77 11.46
CA GLY A 225 -17.35 28.28 10.14
C GLY A 225 -17.07 29.37 9.09
N THR A 226 -16.73 28.88 7.90
CA THR A 226 -16.93 29.57 6.63
C THR A 226 -17.47 28.57 5.63
N ALA A 227 -18.74 28.74 5.27
CA ALA A 227 -19.43 28.02 4.23
C ALA A 227 -19.04 28.56 2.85
N TYR A 228 -18.87 27.67 1.88
CA TYR A 228 -19.03 27.99 0.46
C TYR A 228 -20.23 27.22 -0.07
N ALA A 229 -21.32 27.95 -0.33
CA ALA A 229 -22.49 27.46 -1.04
C ALA A 229 -22.34 27.81 -2.53
N GLY A 230 -22.38 26.80 -3.40
CA GLY A 230 -22.44 26.95 -4.85
C GLY A 230 -23.62 26.15 -5.39
N ALA A 231 -24.73 26.84 -5.65
CA ALA A 231 -25.94 26.27 -6.24
C ALA A 231 -25.75 26.01 -7.75
N ALA A 232 -26.17 24.85 -8.23
CA ALA A 232 -26.43 24.61 -9.65
C ALA A 232 -27.78 23.91 -9.84
N LYS A 233 -28.57 24.49 -10.74
CA LYS A 233 -30.00 24.23 -10.97
C LYS A 233 -30.22 22.96 -11.79
N HIS A 234 -31.27 22.22 -11.43
CA HIS A 234 -31.88 21.19 -12.28
C HIS A 234 -32.60 21.82 -13.48
N THR A 235 -32.34 21.29 -14.68
CA THR A 235 -33.25 21.36 -15.83
C THR A 235 -33.37 19.98 -16.45
N ALA A 236 -34.60 19.48 -16.51
CA ALA A 236 -34.98 18.24 -17.18
C ALA A 236 -34.97 18.43 -18.70
N GLY A 237 -34.53 17.39 -19.42
CA GLY A 237 -34.60 17.30 -20.88
C GLY A 237 -34.58 15.84 -21.32
N SER A 238 -35.72 15.38 -21.80
CA SER A 238 -35.98 14.07 -22.41
C SER A 238 -35.28 13.90 -23.76
N GLY A 239 -34.78 12.71 -24.07
CA GLY A 239 -34.35 12.34 -25.41
C GLY A 239 -33.66 10.97 -25.47
N ASP A 240 -34.46 9.93 -25.67
CA ASP A 240 -34.05 8.56 -25.95
C ASP A 240 -33.69 8.41 -27.45
N VAL A 241 -32.49 7.94 -27.77
CA VAL A 241 -32.18 7.19 -29.01
C VAL A 241 -31.06 6.19 -28.69
N GLY A 242 -31.42 4.91 -28.71
CA GLY A 242 -30.50 3.80 -28.50
C GLY A 242 -29.51 3.59 -29.64
N THR A 243 -28.30 3.22 -29.25
CA THR A 243 -27.38 2.41 -30.06
C THR A 243 -26.70 1.41 -29.13
N THR A 244 -27.11 0.15 -29.23
CA THR A 244 -26.53 -1.00 -28.55
C THR A 244 -25.15 -1.32 -29.14
N SER A 245 -24.10 -0.80 -28.50
CA SER A 245 -22.73 -1.27 -28.71
C SER A 245 -22.47 -2.44 -27.75
N THR A 246 -22.34 -3.64 -28.30
CA THR A 246 -21.97 -4.84 -27.56
C THR A 246 -20.52 -4.74 -27.10
N ARG A 247 -20.31 -4.40 -25.82
CA ARG A 247 -19.01 -4.41 -25.16
C ARG A 247 -18.54 -5.85 -24.93
N ASN A 248 -17.38 -6.20 -25.46
CA ASN A 248 -16.69 -7.43 -25.09
C ASN A 248 -16.09 -7.28 -23.68
N GLY A 249 -16.53 -8.12 -22.74
CA GLY A 249 -15.76 -8.48 -21.53
C GLY A 249 -15.88 -7.61 -20.28
N ASP A 250 -16.71 -6.57 -20.26
CA ASP A 250 -16.84 -5.64 -19.11
C ASP A 250 -17.42 -6.36 -17.88
N THR A 251 -16.62 -6.48 -16.81
CA THR A 251 -17.03 -7.05 -15.52
C THR A 251 -17.90 -6.11 -14.70
N GLY A 252 -18.22 -4.90 -15.17
CA GLY A 252 -19.00 -3.91 -14.41
C GLY A 252 -18.27 -3.35 -13.18
N HIS A 253 -17.05 -3.82 -12.94
CA HIS A 253 -16.13 -3.41 -11.88
C HIS A 253 -14.81 -3.06 -12.55
N GLY A 254 -14.18 -1.97 -12.12
CA GLY A 254 -12.93 -1.43 -12.67
C GLY A 254 -11.78 -2.44 -12.68
N GLY A 255 -10.74 -2.14 -13.45
CA GLY A 255 -9.54 -2.98 -13.54
C GLY A 255 -8.64 -2.84 -12.30
N LYS A 256 -7.91 -3.89 -11.95
CA LYS A 256 -6.96 -3.88 -10.84
C LYS A 256 -5.75 -2.99 -11.15
N VAL A 257 -5.58 -1.91 -10.40
CA VAL A 257 -4.43 -0.99 -10.53
C VAL A 257 -3.35 -1.27 -9.49
N CYS A 258 -3.74 -1.74 -8.29
CA CYS A 258 -2.81 -2.02 -7.20
C CYS A 258 -3.09 -3.39 -6.59
N GLY A 259 -2.03 -4.13 -6.29
CA GLY A 259 -2.07 -5.36 -5.49
C GLY A 259 -1.28 -5.19 -4.20
N ILE A 260 -1.82 -5.74 -3.11
CA ILE A 260 -1.19 -5.70 -1.79
C ILE A 260 -0.89 -7.13 -1.32
N LEU A 261 0.25 -7.30 -0.65
CA LEU A 261 0.69 -8.55 -0.04
C LEU A 261 1.32 -8.26 1.32
N CYS A 262 0.58 -8.55 2.39
CA CYS A 262 1.12 -8.49 3.74
C CYS A 262 1.76 -9.83 4.10
N GLU A 263 3.03 -9.80 4.52
CA GLU A 263 3.76 -10.99 4.96
C GLU A 263 4.21 -10.85 6.41
N ARG A 264 4.14 -11.96 7.14
CA ARG A 264 4.71 -12.10 8.47
C ARG A 264 6.13 -12.63 8.35
N VAL A 265 7.08 -11.99 9.01
CA VAL A 265 8.49 -12.41 9.02
C VAL A 265 9.00 -12.47 10.45
N GLU A 266 9.63 -13.59 10.80
CA GLU A 266 10.33 -13.74 12.09
C GLU A 266 11.74 -13.18 11.99
N GLY A 267 12.11 -12.34 12.96
CA GLY A 267 13.47 -11.82 13.13
C GLY A 267 13.94 -11.93 14.59
N PRO A 268 15.21 -11.58 14.87
CA PRO A 268 15.78 -11.66 16.21
C PRO A 268 15.04 -10.82 17.26
N ALA A 269 14.42 -9.71 16.84
CA ALA A 269 13.63 -8.83 17.71
C ALA A 269 12.14 -9.24 17.82
N GLY A 270 11.77 -10.38 17.23
CA GLY A 270 10.41 -10.89 17.21
C GLY A 270 9.78 -10.85 15.81
N THR A 271 8.46 -11.03 15.78
CA THR A 271 7.67 -11.07 14.55
C THR A 271 7.44 -9.66 14.01
N HIS A 272 7.61 -9.48 12.70
CA HIS A 272 7.36 -8.23 11.99
C HIS A 272 6.36 -8.44 10.84
N ALA A 273 5.71 -7.35 10.43
CA ALA A 273 4.83 -7.31 9.26
C ALA A 273 5.46 -6.48 8.14
N ILE A 274 5.42 -7.02 6.92
CA ILE A 274 5.90 -6.36 5.71
C ILE A 274 4.72 -6.16 4.77
N LEU A 275 4.46 -4.91 4.39
CA LEU A 275 3.44 -4.53 3.42
C LEU A 275 4.07 -4.40 2.04
N GLY A 276 3.88 -5.41 1.19
CA GLY A 276 4.19 -5.35 -0.24
C GLY A 276 3.09 -4.69 -1.03
N ILE A 277 3.44 -3.76 -1.92
CA ILE A 277 2.51 -2.91 -2.65
C ILE A 277 3.02 -2.79 -4.09
N GLY A 278 2.27 -3.33 -5.05
CA GLY A 278 2.54 -3.19 -6.47
C GLY A 278 1.52 -2.26 -7.11
N LEU A 279 1.97 -1.14 -7.69
CA LEU A 279 1.10 -0.15 -8.35
C LEU A 279 1.43 -0.05 -9.84
N ASN A 280 0.42 -0.26 -10.68
CA ASN A 280 0.50 -0.08 -12.12
C ASN A 280 0.34 1.41 -12.46
N VAL A 281 1.42 2.06 -12.90
CA VAL A 281 1.41 3.50 -13.16
C VAL A 281 1.17 3.78 -14.65
N SER A 282 2.09 3.36 -15.50
CA SER A 282 2.13 3.75 -16.91
C SER A 282 2.14 2.57 -17.89
N MET A 283 1.83 1.35 -17.44
CA MET A 283 1.68 0.20 -18.33
C MET A 283 0.61 0.48 -19.38
N ASP A 284 0.88 0.14 -20.63
CA ASP A 284 -0.12 0.11 -21.69
C ASP A 284 -0.90 -1.22 -21.69
N SER A 285 -1.95 -1.31 -22.51
CA SER A 285 -2.83 -2.48 -22.56
C SER A 285 -2.15 -3.78 -22.98
N SER A 286 -1.05 -3.70 -23.74
CA SER A 286 -0.27 -4.86 -24.19
C SER A 286 0.73 -5.35 -23.13
N GLU A 287 1.08 -4.48 -22.18
CA GLU A 287 1.99 -4.76 -21.07
C GLU A 287 1.29 -5.34 -19.83
N LEU A 288 -0.04 -5.24 -19.76
CA LEU A 288 -0.80 -5.73 -18.60
C LEU A 288 -0.70 -7.26 -18.47
N PRO A 289 -0.41 -7.80 -17.27
CA PRO A 289 -0.20 -9.23 -17.09
C PRO A 289 -1.50 -10.04 -17.19
N VAL A 290 -2.65 -9.42 -16.95
CA VAL A 290 -3.97 -10.05 -17.05
C VAL A 290 -5.02 -9.06 -17.57
N PRO A 291 -6.07 -9.53 -18.27
CA PRO A 291 -7.12 -8.66 -18.82
C PRO A 291 -7.91 -7.87 -17.77
N THR A 292 -7.89 -8.31 -16.51
CA THR A 292 -8.58 -7.64 -15.40
C THR A 292 -7.72 -6.57 -14.74
N ALA A 293 -6.47 -6.36 -15.16
CA ALA A 293 -5.60 -5.30 -14.65
C ALA A 293 -5.82 -3.97 -15.39
N THR A 294 -5.36 -2.88 -14.79
CA THR A 294 -5.27 -1.56 -15.44
C THR A 294 -4.08 -0.77 -14.89
N SER A 295 -3.91 0.47 -15.34
CA SER A 295 -2.87 1.40 -14.91
C SER A 295 -3.44 2.81 -14.79
N LEU A 296 -2.76 3.71 -14.06
CA LEU A 296 -3.15 5.12 -13.99
C LEU A 296 -3.21 5.75 -15.38
N ARG A 297 -2.24 5.44 -16.26
CA ARG A 297 -2.22 5.88 -17.67
C ARG A 297 -3.46 5.49 -18.44
N LEU A 298 -3.86 4.22 -18.38
CA LEU A 298 -5.03 3.73 -19.12
C LEU A 298 -6.34 4.37 -18.63
N CYS A 299 -6.36 4.83 -17.37
CA CYS A 299 -7.47 5.58 -16.79
C CYS A 299 -7.39 7.11 -17.03
N GLY A 300 -6.37 7.59 -17.75
CA GLY A 300 -6.13 9.01 -18.03
C GLY A 300 -5.72 9.82 -16.78
N LEU A 301 -5.09 9.18 -15.80
CA LEU A 301 -4.74 9.78 -14.50
C LEU A 301 -3.24 10.15 -14.42
N CYS A 302 -2.91 11.01 -13.46
CA CYS A 302 -1.54 11.46 -13.20
C CYS A 302 -0.58 10.28 -12.91
N GLU A 303 0.61 10.31 -13.49
CA GLU A 303 1.64 9.24 -13.41
C GLU A 303 2.85 9.64 -12.52
N ASP A 304 2.75 10.69 -11.71
CA ASP A 304 3.86 11.17 -10.86
C ASP A 304 4.14 10.20 -9.70
N LYS A 305 5.10 9.31 -9.92
CA LYS A 305 5.52 8.28 -8.95
C LYS A 305 6.00 8.87 -7.62
N ASN A 306 6.76 9.96 -7.66
CA ASN A 306 7.30 10.55 -6.42
C ASN A 306 6.16 11.10 -5.56
N LEU A 307 5.20 11.80 -6.19
CA LEU A 307 4.04 12.33 -5.50
C LEU A 307 3.10 11.22 -5.01
N LEU A 308 2.89 10.15 -5.80
CA LEU A 308 2.13 8.97 -5.40
C LEU A 308 2.75 8.31 -4.17
N ILE A 309 4.05 8.02 -4.19
CA ILE A 309 4.75 7.36 -3.08
C ILE A 309 4.74 8.25 -1.83
N ALA A 310 5.07 9.54 -1.97
CA ALA A 310 5.07 10.46 -0.84
C ALA A 310 3.68 10.60 -0.19
N THR A 311 2.63 10.67 -1.00
CA THR A 311 1.25 10.71 -0.50
C THR A 311 0.87 9.40 0.17
N LEU A 312 1.26 8.25 -0.39
CA LEU A 312 1.07 6.95 0.24
C LEU A 312 1.76 6.86 1.61
N LEU A 313 2.99 7.38 1.76
CA LEU A 313 3.69 7.40 3.03
C LEU A 313 2.91 8.18 4.10
N ARG A 314 2.37 9.35 3.75
CA ARG A 314 1.53 10.15 4.66
C ARG A 314 0.26 9.40 5.05
N ARG A 315 -0.45 8.83 4.08
CA ARG A 315 -1.70 8.07 4.33
C ARG A 315 -1.47 6.80 5.15
N LEU A 316 -0.38 6.07 4.89
CA LEU A 316 0.00 4.91 5.70
C LEU A 316 0.34 5.34 7.13
N ASP A 317 1.12 6.41 7.30
CA ASP A 317 1.46 6.93 8.63
C ASP A 317 0.21 7.29 9.45
N ASP A 318 -0.72 8.04 8.84
CA ASP A 318 -1.99 8.42 9.47
C ASP A 318 -2.80 7.19 9.90
N HIS A 319 -3.09 6.28 8.96
CA HIS A 319 -3.98 5.14 9.21
C HIS A 319 -3.35 4.08 10.11
N VAL A 320 -2.05 3.79 9.94
CA VAL A 320 -1.36 2.83 10.81
C VAL A 320 -1.25 3.42 12.22
N THR A 321 -0.90 4.69 12.38
CA THR A 321 -0.84 5.33 13.70
C THR A 321 -2.20 5.34 14.39
N ASP A 322 -3.27 5.68 13.66
CA ASP A 322 -4.62 5.68 14.21
C ASP A 322 -5.06 4.27 14.62
N TRP A 323 -4.77 3.26 13.79
CA TRP A 323 -5.06 1.86 14.09
C TRP A 323 -4.26 1.35 15.29
N LEU A 324 -2.97 1.65 15.40
CA LEU A 324 -2.16 1.29 16.57
C LEU A 324 -2.76 1.88 17.86
N ARG A 325 -3.23 3.13 17.79
CA ARG A 325 -3.81 3.86 18.92
C ARG A 325 -5.21 3.38 19.32
N THR A 326 -6.08 3.10 18.34
CA THR A 326 -7.51 2.85 18.57
C THR A 326 -7.92 1.39 18.44
N GLY A 327 -7.15 0.61 17.68
CA GLY A 327 -7.53 -0.73 17.21
C GLY A 327 -8.67 -0.73 16.18
N ASN A 328 -9.08 0.42 15.65
CA ASN A 328 -10.27 0.48 14.80
C ASN A 328 -10.16 1.50 13.66
N VAL A 329 -10.07 0.97 12.45
CA VAL A 329 -10.18 1.70 11.16
C VAL A 329 -11.34 1.19 10.30
N ARG A 330 -12.18 0.36 10.91
CA ARG A 330 -13.15 -0.50 10.22
C ARG A 330 -14.19 0.30 9.45
N GLN A 331 -14.70 1.37 10.04
CA GLN A 331 -15.72 2.19 9.39
C GLN A 331 -15.16 2.85 8.12
N ALA A 332 -13.97 3.46 8.21
CA ALA A 332 -13.30 4.10 7.07
C ALA A 332 -13.06 3.11 5.93
N TYR A 333 -12.61 1.89 6.25
CA TYR A 333 -12.44 0.83 5.24
C TYR A 333 -13.78 0.39 4.63
N ARG A 334 -14.81 0.14 5.45
CA ARG A 334 -16.14 -0.30 4.99
C ARG A 334 -16.76 0.70 4.03
N ASP A 335 -16.59 2.00 4.27
CA ASP A 335 -17.14 3.05 3.42
C ASP A 335 -16.47 3.12 2.03
N ARG A 336 -15.37 2.39 1.81
CA ARG A 336 -14.64 2.30 0.52
C ARG A 336 -14.63 0.91 -0.09
N CYS A 337 -15.10 -0.12 0.62
CA CYS A 337 -15.02 -1.51 0.21
C CYS A 337 -16.20 -1.94 -0.64
N ASP A 338 -15.98 -2.09 -1.95
CA ASP A 338 -16.98 -2.58 -2.89
C ASP A 338 -17.37 -4.03 -2.62
N THR A 339 -16.53 -4.83 -1.97
CA THR A 339 -16.90 -6.21 -1.64
C THR A 339 -18.09 -6.27 -0.67
N VAL A 340 -18.25 -5.26 0.19
CA VAL A 340 -19.38 -5.19 1.13
C VAL A 340 -20.62 -4.71 0.38
N GLY A 341 -21.71 -5.47 0.50
CA GLY A 341 -22.97 -5.27 -0.20
C GLY A 341 -23.09 -6.07 -1.50
N GLN A 342 -22.01 -6.67 -2.01
CA GLN A 342 -22.02 -7.38 -3.29
C GLN A 342 -22.22 -8.88 -3.15
N GLN A 343 -22.77 -9.49 -4.20
CA GLN A 343 -22.72 -10.93 -4.40
C GLN A 343 -21.27 -11.32 -4.72
N VAL A 344 -20.72 -12.27 -3.96
CA VAL A 344 -19.33 -12.69 -4.06
C VAL A 344 -19.23 -14.20 -4.24
N ARG A 345 -18.16 -14.60 -4.94
CA ARG A 345 -17.60 -15.93 -4.91
C ARG A 345 -16.24 -15.86 -4.23
N LEU A 346 -16.11 -16.54 -3.09
CA LEU A 346 -14.84 -16.79 -2.44
C LEU A 346 -14.24 -18.06 -3.01
N THR A 347 -12.96 -18.02 -3.38
CA THR A 347 -12.16 -19.20 -3.68
C THR A 347 -11.05 -19.31 -2.65
N PHE A 348 -10.86 -20.50 -2.12
CA PHE A 348 -9.85 -20.81 -1.11
C PHE A 348 -8.77 -21.70 -1.71
N ASP A 349 -7.54 -21.54 -1.21
CA ASP A 349 -6.52 -22.54 -1.43
C ASP A 349 -6.87 -23.79 -0.61
N THR A 350 -6.90 -24.95 -1.27
CA THR A 350 -7.17 -26.25 -0.66
C THR A 350 -6.23 -26.56 0.51
N GLU A 351 -5.00 -26.07 0.47
CA GLU A 351 -4.01 -26.31 1.52
C GLU A 351 -4.28 -25.46 2.78
N LEU A 352 -4.91 -24.29 2.64
CA LEU A 352 -5.20 -23.36 3.74
C LEU A 352 -6.44 -23.74 4.55
N ILE A 353 -7.40 -24.45 3.95
CA ILE A 353 -8.67 -24.81 4.62
C ILE A 353 -8.71 -26.23 5.20
N GLY A 354 -7.66 -27.04 5.00
CA GLY A 354 -7.60 -28.40 5.54
C GLY A 354 -8.63 -29.37 4.94
N GLY A 355 -9.07 -29.10 3.71
CA GLY A 355 -10.14 -29.82 3.00
C GLY A 355 -11.51 -29.12 3.07
N GLY A 356 -12.44 -29.51 2.19
CA GLY A 356 -13.79 -28.92 2.07
C GLY A 356 -14.06 -28.26 0.72
N ASP A 357 -15.21 -27.57 0.61
CA ASP A 357 -15.55 -26.82 -0.60
C ASP A 357 -14.55 -25.67 -0.81
N THR A 358 -13.89 -25.68 -1.96
CA THR A 358 -12.87 -24.68 -2.34
C THR A 358 -13.48 -23.37 -2.83
N VAL A 359 -14.81 -23.33 -2.96
CA VAL A 359 -15.58 -22.21 -3.48
C VAL A 359 -16.82 -22.00 -2.62
N LEU A 360 -17.10 -20.75 -2.28
CA LEU A 360 -18.30 -20.36 -1.53
C LEU A 360 -18.93 -19.12 -2.16
N ASP A 361 -20.22 -19.24 -2.53
CA ASP A 361 -21.01 -18.11 -3.02
C ASP A 361 -21.84 -17.52 -1.87
N GLY A 362 -21.96 -16.19 -1.83
CA GLY A 362 -22.78 -15.50 -0.84
C GLY A 362 -22.78 -13.99 -1.05
N ILE A 363 -23.24 -13.25 -0.06
CA ILE A 363 -23.20 -11.78 -0.06
C ILE A 363 -22.15 -11.33 0.95
N GLY A 364 -21.17 -10.54 0.53
CA GLY A 364 -20.26 -9.87 1.47
C GLY A 364 -21.06 -8.86 2.27
N VAL A 365 -21.24 -9.06 3.57
CA VAL A 365 -22.10 -8.18 4.39
C VAL A 365 -21.31 -7.30 5.34
N ASP A 366 -20.08 -7.68 5.65
CA ASP A 366 -19.24 -6.93 6.57
C ASP A 366 -17.77 -7.37 6.53
N VAL A 367 -16.92 -6.70 7.29
CA VAL A 367 -15.59 -7.16 7.71
C VAL A 367 -15.59 -7.21 9.24
N ASP A 368 -15.07 -8.24 9.91
CA ASP A 368 -15.05 -8.30 11.37
C ASP A 368 -13.87 -7.51 11.98
N ASP A 369 -13.73 -7.57 13.31
CA ASP A 369 -12.69 -6.82 14.04
C ASP A 369 -11.26 -7.33 13.78
N THR A 370 -11.10 -8.48 13.12
CA THR A 370 -9.79 -9.04 12.72
C THR A 370 -9.43 -8.73 11.26
N GLY A 371 -10.36 -8.13 10.50
CA GLY A 371 -10.19 -7.88 9.07
C GLY A 371 -10.73 -9.00 8.17
N ALA A 372 -11.38 -10.02 8.73
CA ALA A 372 -12.00 -11.10 7.97
C ALA A 372 -13.31 -10.67 7.31
N ILE A 373 -13.56 -11.04 6.06
CA ILE A 373 -14.85 -10.75 5.40
C ILE A 373 -15.96 -11.62 6.01
N ILE A 374 -17.08 -11.01 6.39
CA ILE A 374 -18.29 -11.72 6.79
C ILE A 374 -19.16 -11.90 5.55
N VAL A 375 -19.45 -13.15 5.20
CA VAL A 375 -20.32 -13.52 4.08
C VAL A 375 -21.61 -14.14 4.60
N ALA A 376 -22.74 -13.66 4.09
CA ALA A 376 -24.05 -14.27 4.31
C ALA A 376 -24.30 -15.36 3.26
N THR A 377 -24.52 -16.59 3.71
CA THR A 377 -24.89 -17.76 2.90
C THR A 377 -26.27 -18.29 3.33
N PRO A 378 -26.86 -19.26 2.61
CA PRO A 378 -28.10 -19.91 3.04
C PRO A 378 -28.01 -20.56 4.44
N GLU A 379 -26.81 -20.97 4.86
CA GLU A 379 -26.54 -21.61 6.15
C GLU A 379 -26.24 -20.60 7.28
N GLY A 380 -26.21 -19.29 6.98
CA GLY A 380 -25.95 -18.23 7.95
C GLY A 380 -24.76 -17.34 7.59
N ARG A 381 -24.30 -16.54 8.56
CA ARG A 381 -23.13 -15.66 8.39
C ARG A 381 -21.87 -16.38 8.82
N LYS A 382 -20.82 -16.31 8.01
CA LYS A 382 -19.49 -16.88 8.29
C LYS A 382 -18.39 -15.86 8.01
N ALA A 383 -17.36 -15.84 8.84
CA ALA A 383 -16.19 -14.98 8.68
C ALA A 383 -15.05 -15.75 7.98
N PHE A 384 -14.34 -15.08 7.08
CA PHE A 384 -13.23 -15.64 6.31
C PHE A 384 -12.01 -14.70 6.37
N ALA A 385 -10.94 -15.16 7.02
CA ALA A 385 -9.72 -14.37 7.19
C ALA A 385 -8.91 -14.21 5.90
N ALA A 386 -9.07 -15.15 4.96
CA ALA A 386 -8.39 -15.13 3.68
C ALA A 386 -9.25 -15.81 2.60
N GLY A 387 -9.12 -15.32 1.38
CA GLY A 387 -9.63 -15.93 0.17
C GLY A 387 -9.33 -15.04 -1.04
N ASP A 388 -9.57 -15.57 -2.22
CA ASP A 388 -9.72 -14.78 -3.45
C ASP A 388 -11.20 -14.48 -3.65
N VAL A 389 -11.49 -13.22 -3.99
CA VAL A 389 -12.87 -12.77 -4.21
C VAL A 389 -13.12 -12.49 -5.67
N THR A 390 -14.25 -12.95 -6.17
CA THR A 390 -14.83 -12.48 -7.44
C THR A 390 -16.18 -11.85 -7.14
N HIS A 391 -16.38 -10.60 -7.57
CA HIS A 391 -17.72 -9.98 -7.54
C HIS A 391 -18.56 -10.61 -8.64
N LEU A 392 -19.72 -11.14 -8.28
CA LEU A 392 -20.67 -11.75 -9.19
C LEU A 392 -21.66 -10.68 -9.65
N ARG A 393 -21.98 -10.65 -10.94
CA ARG A 393 -23.02 -9.76 -11.45
C ARG A 393 -24.38 -10.15 -10.85
N PRO A 394 -25.24 -9.17 -10.55
CA PRO A 394 -26.65 -9.46 -10.28
C PRO A 394 -27.22 -10.26 -11.44
N ARG A 395 -27.87 -11.39 -11.13
CA ARG A 395 -28.53 -12.25 -12.13
C ARG A 395 -29.77 -11.60 -12.71
#